data_AF-A0A9D7M0K0-F1
#
_entry.id   AF-A0A9D7M0K0-F1
#
_cell.length_a   1.000
_cell.length_b   1.000
_cell.length_c   1.000
_cell.angle_alpha   90.00
_cell.angle_beta   90.00
_cell.angle_gamma   90.00
#
_symmetry.space_group_name_H-M   'P 1'
#
loop_
_entity.id
_entity.type
_entity.pdbx_description
1 polymer ?
#
loop_
_entity_poly.entity_id
_entity_poly.type
_entity_poly.pdbx_seq_one_letter_code
_entity_poly.pdbx_strand_id
1 'polypeptide(L)'
;MPVILMLDTAGNIVWARNSQHQFATSPTGKLSLDPEGNIVYAGQYGLTGFFGNLTVSSPNGGAVFVASIDTLGNWVQVLSIEGLSTFNIPLCTETDIYGNILGSRWF
;
A
#
# COMPACT_ATOMS: atom_id res chain seq x y z
N MET A 1 7.80 -4.61 8.43
CA MET A 1 6.61 -5.40 8.05
C MET A 1 5.39 -4.58 8.44
N PRO A 2 4.72 -3.91 7.49
CA PRO A 2 3.51 -3.14 7.79
C PRO A 2 2.35 -4.08 8.12
N VAL A 3 1.48 -3.64 9.03
CA VAL A 3 0.21 -4.29 9.35
C VAL A 3 -0.90 -3.28 9.12
N ILE A 4 -1.93 -3.70 8.39
CA ILE A 4 -3.19 -2.97 8.25
C ILE A 4 -4.21 -3.63 9.18
N LEU A 5 -4.91 -2.78 9.91
CA LEU A 5 -5.92 -3.15 10.89
C LEU A 5 -7.25 -2.51 10.49
N MET A 6 -8.31 -3.30 10.50
CA MET A 6 -9.67 -2.78 10.47
C MET A 6 -10.28 -2.94 11.85
N LEU A 7 -10.82 -1.84 12.38
CA LEU A 7 -11.52 -1.80 13.66
C LEU A 7 -13.01 -1.57 13.43
N ASP A 8 -13.84 -2.12 14.30
CA ASP A 8 -15.25 -1.73 14.37
C ASP A 8 -15.42 -0.38 15.11
N THR A 9 -16.66 0.12 15.19
CA THR A 9 -16.97 1.39 15.87
C THR A 9 -16.73 1.36 17.37
N ALA A 10 -16.59 0.16 17.96
CA ALA A 10 -16.24 -0.03 19.37
C ALA A 10 -14.72 -0.17 19.58
N GLY A 11 -13.93 -0.16 18.51
CA GLY A 11 -12.47 -0.32 18.55
C GLY A 11 -11.99 -1.77 18.60
N ASN A 12 -12.87 -2.76 18.41
CA ASN A 12 -12.46 -4.16 18.32
C ASN A 12 -11.85 -4.46 16.95
N ILE A 13 -10.84 -5.34 16.91
CA ILE A 13 -10.21 -5.76 15.66
C ILE A 13 -11.17 -6.67 14.88
N VAL A 14 -11.59 -6.21 13.71
CA VAL A 14 -12.33 -7.04 12.75
C VAL A 14 -11.37 -7.94 11.98
N TRP A 15 -10.28 -7.36 11.48
CA TRP A 15 -9.18 -8.13 10.88
C TRP A 15 -7.84 -7.41 10.98
N ALA A 16 -6.78 -8.21 10.89
CA ALA A 16 -5.41 -7.76 10.72
C ALA A 16 -4.79 -8.45 9.49
N ARG A 17 -4.08 -7.67 8.66
CA ARG A 17 -3.39 -8.18 7.47
C ARG A 17 -2.01 -7.56 7.40
N ASN A 18 -1.00 -8.40 7.22
CA ASN A 18 0.36 -7.96 7.02
C ASN A 18 0.72 -8.01 5.53
N SER A 19 1.56 -7.07 5.10
CA SER A 19 2.36 -7.22 3.90
C SER A 19 3.79 -7.61 4.31
N GLN A 20 4.39 -8.55 3.57
CA GLN A 20 5.75 -9.01 3.83
C GLN A 20 6.65 -8.49 2.74
N HIS A 21 7.72 -7.79 3.11
CA HIS A 21 8.65 -7.23 2.14
C HIS A 21 10.04 -7.80 2.42
N GLN A 22 10.71 -8.25 1.37
CA GLN A 22 12.13 -8.53 1.40
C GLN A 22 12.86 -7.19 1.41
N PHE A 23 13.52 -6.92 2.54
CA PHE A 23 14.06 -5.63 3.00
C PHE A 23 13.03 -4.67 3.61
N ALA A 24 13.34 -4.21 4.82
CA ALA A 24 12.46 -3.34 5.60
C ALA A 24 12.27 -2.01 4.89
N THR A 25 11.01 -1.61 4.76
CA THR A 25 10.64 -0.31 4.21
C THR A 25 9.81 0.45 5.22
N SER A 26 10.00 1.76 5.23
CA SER A 26 9.15 2.66 6.00
C SER A 26 7.77 2.67 5.33
N PRO A 27 6.67 2.47 6.08
CA PRO A 27 5.36 2.83 5.56
C PRO A 27 5.37 4.34 5.29
N THR A 28 5.42 4.74 4.03
CA THR A 28 5.53 6.15 3.62
C THR A 28 4.18 6.80 3.33
N GLY A 29 3.08 6.05 3.39
CA GLY A 29 1.78 6.48 2.90
C GLY A 29 0.73 6.72 3.97
N LYS A 30 -0.10 7.73 3.72
CA LYS A 30 -1.45 7.82 4.29
C LYS A 30 -2.31 6.66 3.78
N LEU A 31 -3.32 6.27 4.55
CA LEU A 31 -4.38 5.38 4.08
C LEU A 31 -5.47 6.23 3.41
N SER A 32 -5.95 5.82 2.25
CA SER A 32 -7.13 6.40 1.59
C SER A 32 -8.18 5.32 1.30
N LEU A 33 -9.40 5.74 0.98
CA LEU A 33 -10.47 4.84 0.52
C LEU A 33 -10.74 5.08 -0.96
N ASP A 34 -10.91 4.03 -1.74
CA ASP A 34 -11.47 4.14 -3.10
C ASP A 34 -13.01 4.30 -3.04
N PRO A 35 -13.68 4.68 -4.14
CA PRO A 35 -15.14 4.83 -4.19
C PRO A 35 -15.93 3.57 -3.79
N GLU A 36 -15.32 2.40 -3.91
CA GLU A 36 -15.87 1.10 -3.51
C GLU A 36 -15.68 0.80 -2.01
N GLY A 37 -14.94 1.64 -1.29
CA GLY A 37 -14.68 1.52 0.16
C GLY A 37 -13.51 0.60 0.50
N ASN A 38 -12.68 0.24 -0.47
CA ASN A 38 -11.45 -0.51 -0.23
C ASN A 38 -10.38 0.43 0.33
N ILE A 39 -9.56 -0.09 1.24
CA ILE A 39 -8.44 0.66 1.81
C ILE A 39 -7.28 0.60 0.81
N VAL A 40 -6.84 1.76 0.37
CA VAL A 40 -5.68 1.95 -0.49
C VAL A 40 -4.54 2.50 0.34
N TYR A 41 -3.35 1.93 0.15
CA TYR A 41 -2.13 2.43 0.78
C TYR A 41 -0.94 2.24 -0.14
N ALA A 42 0.05 3.09 0.06
CA ALA A 42 1.30 3.01 -0.65
C ALA A 42 2.48 2.90 0.31
N GLY A 43 3.54 2.31 -0.20
CA GLY A 43 4.79 2.18 0.52
C GLY A 43 5.93 1.89 -0.44
N GLN A 44 7.10 1.63 0.12
CA GLN A 44 8.25 1.17 -0.64
C GLN A 44 8.46 -0.32 -0.40
N TYR A 45 9.15 -1.01 -1.29
CA TYR A 45 9.64 -2.38 -1.09
C TYR A 45 11.03 -2.56 -1.72
N GLY A 46 11.84 -3.45 -1.15
CA GLY A 46 13.25 -3.62 -1.56
C GLY A 46 13.39 -4.50 -2.80
N LEU A 47 13.12 -5.80 -2.67
CA LEU A 47 13.21 -6.74 -3.80
C LEU A 47 11.86 -7.35 -4.16
N THR A 48 11.18 -7.91 -3.18
CA THR A 48 9.90 -8.58 -3.40
C THR A 48 8.94 -8.18 -2.28
N GLY A 49 7.74 -7.76 -2.66
CA GLY A 49 6.62 -7.51 -1.77
C GLY A 49 5.57 -8.60 -1.94
N PHE A 50 5.09 -9.15 -0.82
CA PHE A 50 4.07 -10.18 -0.74
C PHE A 50 2.83 -9.64 -0.04
N PHE A 51 1.68 -9.81 -0.68
CA PHE A 51 0.37 -9.32 -0.27
C PHE A 51 -0.62 -10.48 -0.39
N GLY A 52 -0.62 -11.37 0.60
CA GLY A 52 -1.32 -12.66 0.50
C GLY A 52 -0.76 -13.47 -0.66
N ASN A 53 -1.59 -13.73 -1.68
CA ASN A 53 -1.18 -14.46 -2.89
C ASN A 53 -0.66 -13.53 -4.02
N LEU A 54 -0.74 -12.21 -3.85
CA LEU A 54 -0.23 -11.24 -4.81
C LEU A 54 1.23 -10.92 -4.52
N THR A 55 2.03 -10.80 -5.57
CA THR A 55 3.47 -10.56 -5.47
C THR A 55 3.91 -9.47 -6.43
N VAL A 56 4.76 -8.57 -5.95
CA VAL A 56 5.47 -7.58 -6.77
C VAL A 56 6.97 -7.77 -6.61
N SER A 57 7.72 -7.61 -7.69
CA SER A 57 9.18 -7.74 -7.72
C SER A 57 9.82 -6.48 -8.28
N SER A 58 10.97 -6.08 -7.75
CA SER A 58 11.82 -5.01 -8.29
C SER A 58 13.25 -5.53 -8.39
N PRO A 59 13.70 -5.96 -9.58
CA PRO A 59 15.01 -6.61 -9.75
C PRO A 59 16.20 -5.72 -9.40
N ASN A 60 16.04 -4.40 -9.55
CA ASN A 60 17.11 -3.41 -9.35
C ASN A 60 17.15 -2.82 -7.93
N GLY A 61 16.24 -3.26 -7.04
CA GLY A 61 16.16 -2.76 -5.68
C GLY A 61 15.41 -1.44 -5.54
N GLY A 62 14.52 -1.35 -4.55
CA GLY A 62 13.86 -0.13 -4.14
C GLY A 62 12.81 0.37 -5.14
N ALA A 63 11.55 -0.03 -4.94
CA ALA A 63 10.42 0.44 -5.71
C ALA A 63 9.28 0.90 -4.80
N VAL A 64 8.38 1.71 -5.34
CA VAL A 64 7.13 2.09 -4.68
C VAL A 64 6.06 1.07 -5.05
N PHE A 65 5.19 0.71 -4.12
CA PHE A 65 3.99 -0.05 -4.41
C PHE A 65 2.75 0.76 -4.02
N VAL A 66 1.65 0.48 -4.71
CA VAL A 66 0.30 0.81 -4.23
C VAL A 66 -0.48 -0.47 -4.12
N ALA A 67 -1.14 -0.68 -2.99
CA ALA A 67 -1.93 -1.86 -2.73
C ALA A 67 -3.31 -1.46 -2.21
N SER A 68 -4.33 -2.19 -2.64
CA SER A 68 -5.71 -2.02 -2.18
C SER A 68 -6.22 -3.31 -1.57
N ILE A 69 -6.95 -3.18 -0.46
CA ILE A 69 -7.54 -4.28 0.29
C ILE A 69 -9.03 -4.02 0.50
N ASP A 70 -9.86 -5.02 0.22
CA ASP A 70 -11.30 -4.88 0.40
C ASP A 70 -11.69 -4.79 1.87
N THR A 71 -12.96 -4.45 2.12
CA THR A 71 -13.52 -4.38 3.47
C THR A 71 -13.49 -5.72 4.23
N LEU A 72 -13.33 -6.84 3.53
CA LEU A 72 -13.19 -8.18 4.11
C LEU A 72 -11.73 -8.56 4.41
N GLY A 73 -10.76 -7.70 4.07
CA GLY A 73 -9.34 -7.93 4.27
C GLY A 73 -8.71 -8.83 3.20
N ASN A 74 -9.26 -8.88 1.98
CA ASN A 74 -8.65 -9.54 0.83
C ASN A 74 -7.91 -8.53 -0.04
N TRP A 75 -6.70 -8.87 -0.44
CA TRP A 75 -5.91 -8.05 -1.36
C TRP A 75 -6.55 -8.05 -2.75
N VAL A 76 -6.95 -6.88 -3.23
CA VAL A 76 -7.66 -6.71 -4.51
C VAL A 76 -6.67 -6.41 -5.63
N GLN A 77 -5.78 -5.46 -5.40
CA GLN A 77 -4.80 -5.02 -6.38
C GLN A 77 -3.50 -4.64 -5.70
N VAL A 78 -2.39 -4.92 -6.38
CA VAL A 78 -1.06 -4.45 -6.01
C VAL A 78 -0.33 -4.05 -7.28
N LEU A 79 0.13 -2.81 -7.32
CA LEU A 79 0.87 -2.24 -8.43
C LEU A 79 2.26 -1.87 -7.95
N SER A 80 3.27 -2.19 -8.76
CA SER A 80 4.64 -1.72 -8.55
C SER A 80 4.94 -0.56 -9.50
N ILE A 81 5.65 0.42 -8.95
CA ILE A 81 6.18 1.57 -9.67
C ILE A 81 7.69 1.57 -9.47
N GLU A 82 8.40 1.11 -10.50
CA GLU A 82 9.86 1.07 -10.54
C GLU A 82 10.46 2.43 -10.94
N GLY A 83 11.73 2.66 -10.59
CA GLY A 83 12.45 3.89 -10.96
C GLY A 83 12.25 5.09 -10.02
N LEU A 84 11.50 4.92 -8.93
CA LEU A 84 11.33 5.90 -7.86
C LEU A 84 12.25 5.57 -6.68
N SER A 85 13.56 5.64 -6.89
CA SER A 85 14.58 5.41 -5.85
C SER A 85 14.81 6.67 -5.00
N THR A 86 13.78 7.19 -4.33
CA THR A 86 13.98 8.29 -3.37
C THR A 86 13.51 7.90 -1.98
N PHE A 87 14.50 7.69 -1.11
CA PHE A 87 14.41 7.16 0.24
C PHE A 87 13.60 8.01 1.25
N ASN A 88 12.95 9.11 0.88
CA ASN A 88 12.28 10.01 1.83
C ASN A 88 11.26 10.96 1.17
N ILE A 89 10.32 10.47 0.37
CA ILE A 89 9.15 11.28 -0.03
C ILE A 89 7.88 10.70 0.59
N PRO A 90 7.11 11.49 1.38
CA PRO A 90 5.78 11.09 1.78
C PRO A 90 4.93 11.00 0.51
N LEU A 91 4.53 9.78 0.12
CA LEU A 91 3.57 9.61 -0.96
C LEU A 91 2.20 9.86 -0.35
N CYS A 92 1.59 11.02 -0.65
CA CYS A 92 0.18 11.18 -0.41
C CYS A 92 -0.56 10.49 -1.55
N THR A 93 -1.28 9.42 -1.21
CA THR A 93 -2.27 8.81 -2.07
C THR A 93 -3.58 9.56 -1.84
N GLU A 94 -4.01 10.33 -2.84
CA GLU A 94 -5.38 10.82 -2.93
C GLU A 94 -6.11 9.97 -3.98
N THR A 95 -7.32 9.56 -3.68
CA THR A 95 -8.19 8.85 -4.62
C THR A 95 -9.16 9.85 -5.23
N ASP A 96 -9.22 9.91 -6.56
CA ASP A 96 -10.23 10.70 -7.27
C ASP A 96 -11.60 9.99 -7.24
N ILE A 97 -12.68 10.72 -7.58
CA ILE A 97 -14.08 10.23 -7.64
C ILE A 97 -14.29 9.04 -8.61
N TYR A 98 -13.28 8.72 -9.43
CA TYR A 98 -13.25 7.60 -10.36
C TYR A 98 -12.38 6.41 -9.86
N GLY A 99 -11.85 6.45 -8.64
CA GLY A 99 -11.01 5.38 -8.09
C GLY A 99 -9.55 5.39 -8.56
N ASN A 100 -9.13 6.44 -9.27
CA ASN A 100 -7.74 6.61 -9.66
C ASN A 100 -6.88 6.99 -8.46
N ILE A 101 -5.74 6.31 -8.32
CA ILE A 101 -4.73 6.65 -7.30
C ILE A 101 -3.89 7.81 -7.83
N LEU A 102 -4.10 8.99 -7.27
CA LEU A 102 -3.30 10.17 -7.51
C LEU A 102 -2.17 10.20 -6.46
N GLY A 103 -0.96 9.86 -6.90
CA GLY A 103 0.25 10.12 -6.13
C GLY A 103 0.76 11.52 -6.48
N SER A 104 0.74 12.46 -5.54
CA SER A 104 1.41 13.76 -5.73
C SER A 104 2.76 13.80 -5.01
N ARG A 105 3.71 14.53 -5.60
CA ARG A 105 5.08 14.72 -5.13
C ARG A 105 5.34 16.21 -4.95
N TRP A 106 5.98 16.60 -3.85
CA TRP A 106 6.57 17.94 -3.70
C TRP A 106 7.97 17.90 -4.32
N PHE A 107 8.23 18.81 -5.26
CA PHE A 107 9.56 19.08 -5.82
C PHE A 107 10.30 20.10 -4.95
#